data_AF-A0A8X6ITP4-F1
#
_entry.id   AF-A0A8X6ITP4-F1
#
_cell.length_a   1.000
_cell.length_b   1.000
_cell.length_c   1.000
_cell.angle_alpha   90.00
_cell.angle_beta   90.00
_cell.angle_gamma   90.00
#
_symmetry.space_group_name_H-M   'P 1'
#
loop_
_entity.id
_entity.type
_entity.pdbx_description
1 polymer ?
#
loop_
_entity_poly.entity_id
_entity_poly.type
_entity_poly.pdbx_seq_one_letter_code
_entity_poly.pdbx_strand_id
1 'polypeptide(L)'
;MKLEELSCSNTLIWNATNNPAETYMSQLCKVSGGKRINFSKAGGFNRRANIAVLSFQNPAQQYHGKAYKMIANKSPRTPLNKFLLTRRNKYLKRLQRRKLFPNIKKFQPKQYTGDCNYGDSVEKPDMPTEIFESMAENLLSKLKVQNNSDVEFETKGQTTSERWRYERSLRLSSSFFKEVACRKASTPCSKLVKRIVYGTEFCTAAMKYGLVNEEIARKQYERKHSVTVRTCGLFVDKDNPFLCASPDGLIGNDGLLEIKCPYSAIYESNLLEFLATKKNSLNFKISNERAVYLPLNHRFYHSDTRSIIYYAAKMV
;
A
#
# COMPACT_ATOMS: atom_id res chain seq x y z
N MET A 1 -18.93 -1.22 33.70
CA MET A 1 -18.93 -0.90 32.26
C MET A 1 -17.86 0.17 32.04
N LYS A 2 -16.62 -0.26 31.78
CA LYS A 2 -15.49 0.66 31.55
C LYS A 2 -15.69 1.25 30.16
N LEU A 3 -15.92 2.55 30.10
CA LEU A 3 -15.81 3.34 28.88
C LEU A 3 -14.32 3.34 28.52
N GLU A 4 -13.91 2.37 27.69
CA GLU A 4 -12.66 2.50 26.96
C GLU A 4 -12.81 3.73 26.06
N GLU A 5 -11.98 4.73 26.31
CA GLU A 5 -11.80 5.88 25.44
C GLU A 5 -11.50 5.35 24.03
N LEU A 6 -12.51 5.39 23.15
CA LEU A 6 -12.32 5.22 21.72
C LEU A 6 -11.41 6.36 21.26
N SER A 7 -10.10 6.10 21.28
CA SER A 7 -9.11 7.01 20.75
C SER A 7 -9.33 7.10 19.24
N CYS A 8 -10.02 8.16 18.80
CA CYS A 8 -10.22 8.54 17.40
C CYS A 8 -8.90 8.76 16.62
N SER A 9 -7.73 8.61 17.26
CA SER A 9 -6.41 8.74 16.64
C SER A 9 -6.16 7.69 15.56
N ASN A 10 -6.59 6.45 15.77
CA ASN A 10 -6.27 5.36 14.85
C ASN A 10 -7.09 5.48 13.56
N THR A 11 -8.38 5.75 13.65
CA THR A 11 -9.25 5.95 12.47
C THR A 11 -8.81 7.14 11.61
N LEU A 12 -8.27 8.20 12.21
CA LEU A 12 -7.66 9.34 11.51
C LEU A 12 -6.37 8.96 10.77
N ILE A 13 -5.50 8.15 11.37
CA ILE A 13 -4.28 7.63 10.73
C ILE A 13 -4.63 6.75 9.52
N TRP A 14 -5.73 6.00 9.62
CA TRP A 14 -6.19 5.04 8.62
C TRP A 14 -7.16 5.62 7.57
N ASN A 15 -7.43 6.93 7.61
CA ASN A 15 -8.30 7.66 6.68
C ASN A 15 -9.66 6.96 6.39
N ALA A 16 -10.18 6.25 7.38
CA ALA A 16 -11.45 5.53 7.31
C ALA A 16 -12.58 6.47 7.75
N THR A 17 -12.88 7.47 6.92
CA THR A 17 -13.99 8.40 7.18
C THR A 17 -15.19 8.00 6.32
N ASN A 18 -16.18 7.35 6.94
CA ASN A 18 -17.44 6.94 6.30
C ASN A 18 -18.61 7.88 6.64
N ASN A 19 -18.35 8.95 7.42
CA ASN A 19 -19.40 9.87 7.86
C ASN A 19 -19.63 10.99 6.83
N PRO A 20 -20.87 11.15 6.30
CA PRO A 20 -21.24 12.26 5.45
C PRO A 20 -20.94 13.64 6.07
N ALA A 21 -21.03 13.77 7.40
CA ALA A 21 -20.74 15.02 8.10
C ALA A 21 -19.24 15.38 8.00
N GLU A 22 -18.33 14.42 8.15
CA GLU A 22 -16.88 14.65 8.02
C GLU A 22 -16.49 15.00 6.59
N THR A 23 -17.13 14.37 5.61
CA THR A 23 -16.90 14.67 4.20
C THR A 23 -17.36 16.10 3.85
N TYR A 24 -18.52 16.51 4.38
CA TYR A 24 -19.00 17.89 4.26
C TYR A 24 -18.05 18.88 4.95
N MET A 25 -17.64 18.59 6.18
CA MET A 25 -16.72 19.45 6.93
C MET A 25 -15.36 19.57 6.24
N SER A 26 -14.85 18.51 5.61
CA SER A 26 -13.65 18.56 4.77
C SER A 26 -13.80 19.56 3.61
N GLN A 27 -14.95 19.55 2.92
CA GLN A 27 -15.22 20.53 1.85
C GLN A 27 -15.38 21.95 2.40
N LEU A 28 -16.09 22.12 3.51
CA LEU A 28 -16.25 23.41 4.19
C LEU A 28 -14.89 24.00 4.61
N CYS A 29 -14.00 23.16 5.13
CA CYS A 29 -12.63 23.53 5.49
C CYS A 29 -11.80 23.94 4.26
N LYS A 30 -11.93 23.26 3.11
CA LYS A 30 -11.28 23.69 1.86
C LYS A 30 -11.75 25.07 1.40
N VAL A 31 -13.07 25.31 1.42
CA VAL A 31 -13.67 26.58 1.00
C VAL A 31 -13.33 27.71 2.00
N SER A 32 -13.33 27.41 3.29
CA SER A 32 -13.04 28.38 4.36
C SER A 32 -11.55 28.67 4.54
N GLY A 33 -10.70 27.65 4.57
CA GLY A 33 -9.24 27.77 4.61
C GLY A 33 -8.68 28.45 3.37
N GLY A 34 -9.32 28.25 2.21
CA GLY A 34 -8.99 28.95 0.97
C GLY A 34 -9.12 30.48 1.05
N LYS A 35 -9.83 31.04 2.04
CA LYS A 35 -9.90 32.50 2.31
C LYS A 35 -8.67 33.01 3.06
N ARG A 36 -8.08 32.22 3.97
CA ARG A 36 -6.80 32.58 4.62
C ARG A 36 -5.65 32.59 3.63
N ILE A 37 -5.71 31.72 2.61
CA ILE A 37 -4.69 31.63 1.54
C ILE A 37 -4.97 32.68 0.45
N ASN A 38 -6.23 32.94 0.11
CA ASN A 38 -6.63 33.95 -0.88
C ASN A 38 -7.50 35.01 -0.20
N PHE A 39 -6.85 36.04 0.34
CA PHE A 39 -7.49 37.15 1.06
C PHE A 39 -8.55 37.90 0.23
N SER A 40 -8.55 37.75 -1.10
CA SER A 40 -9.49 38.38 -2.04
C SER A 40 -10.86 37.68 -2.16
N LYS A 41 -11.11 36.57 -1.47
CA LYS A 41 -12.41 35.87 -1.54
C LYS A 41 -13.47 36.55 -0.67
N ALA A 42 -14.39 37.29 -1.30
CA ALA A 42 -15.54 37.93 -0.66
C ALA A 42 -16.61 36.92 -0.17
N GLY A 43 -17.31 37.25 0.92
CA GLY A 43 -18.43 36.47 1.47
C GLY A 43 -18.25 36.01 2.92
N GLY A 44 -19.37 35.93 3.65
CA GLY A 44 -19.44 35.40 5.02
C GLY A 44 -19.30 33.87 5.11
N PHE A 45 -19.26 33.32 6.33
CA PHE A 45 -19.15 31.87 6.55
C PHE A 45 -20.35 31.11 5.97
N ASN A 46 -21.57 31.61 6.18
CA ASN A 46 -22.80 30.99 5.67
C ASN A 46 -22.79 30.82 4.15
N ARG A 47 -22.30 31.82 3.41
CA ARG A 47 -22.14 31.71 1.94
C ARG A 47 -21.17 30.60 1.56
N ARG A 48 -20.08 30.42 2.30
CA ARG A 48 -19.09 29.36 2.06
C ARG A 48 -19.63 27.98 2.42
N ALA A 49 -20.42 27.88 3.47
CA ALA A 49 -21.16 26.67 3.83
C ALA A 49 -22.11 26.25 2.71
N ASN A 50 -22.92 27.19 2.20
CA ASN A 50 -23.83 26.91 1.09
C ASN A 50 -23.08 26.50 -0.20
N ILE A 51 -21.94 27.12 -0.51
CA ILE A 51 -21.09 26.71 -1.64
C ILE A 51 -20.56 25.28 -1.43
N ALA A 52 -20.13 24.93 -0.21
CA ALA A 52 -19.66 23.58 0.11
C ALA A 52 -20.79 22.56 -0.05
N VAL A 53 -22.02 22.86 0.40
CA VAL A 53 -23.21 22.01 0.19
C VAL A 53 -23.50 21.81 -1.29
N LEU A 54 -23.54 22.88 -2.08
CA LEU A 54 -23.78 22.81 -3.53
C LEU A 54 -22.68 22.03 -4.27
N SER A 55 -21.44 22.11 -3.78
CA SER A 55 -20.33 21.31 -4.33
C SER A 55 -20.43 19.83 -3.97
N PHE A 56 -21.10 19.50 -2.85
CA PHE A 56 -21.25 18.13 -2.35
C PHE A 56 -22.44 17.41 -2.99
N GLN A 57 -23.54 18.12 -3.25
CA GLN A 57 -24.76 17.54 -3.82
C GLN A 57 -24.65 17.29 -5.33
N ASN A 58 -24.95 16.06 -5.77
CA ASN A 58 -25.29 15.78 -7.17
C ASN A 58 -26.79 16.06 -7.38
N PRO A 59 -27.21 16.75 -8.46
CA PRO A 59 -26.45 17.10 -9.66
C PRO A 59 -25.89 18.53 -9.65
N ALA A 60 -25.82 19.22 -8.51
CA ALA A 60 -25.45 20.64 -8.44
C ALA A 60 -24.05 20.96 -9.01
N GLN A 61 -23.13 19.99 -8.93
CA GLN A 61 -21.82 20.01 -9.61
C GLN A 61 -21.91 20.24 -11.14
N GLN A 62 -23.02 19.84 -11.77
CA GLN A 62 -23.23 19.95 -13.21
C GLN A 62 -23.77 21.32 -13.66
N TYR A 63 -24.37 22.10 -12.76
CA TYR A 63 -24.99 23.39 -13.12
C TYR A 63 -23.96 24.42 -13.60
N HIS A 64 -22.83 24.53 -12.90
CA HIS A 64 -21.75 25.45 -13.31
C HIS A 64 -21.21 25.13 -14.70
N GLY A 65 -21.07 23.84 -15.02
CA GLY A 65 -20.64 23.38 -16.34
C GLY A 65 -21.63 23.71 -17.45
N LYS A 66 -22.94 23.53 -17.18
CA LYS A 66 -24.03 23.86 -18.11
C LYS A 66 -24.17 25.37 -18.31
N ALA A 67 -24.15 26.15 -17.23
CA ALA A 67 -24.23 27.61 -17.29
C ALA A 67 -23.05 28.23 -18.07
N TYR A 68 -21.82 27.78 -17.81
CA TYR A 68 -20.64 28.25 -18.56
C TYR A 68 -20.74 27.91 -20.04
N LYS A 69 -21.19 26.70 -20.40
CA LYS A 69 -21.41 26.30 -21.80
C LYS A 69 -22.45 27.19 -22.49
N MET A 70 -23.53 27.53 -21.79
CA MET A 70 -24.58 28.40 -22.32
C MET A 70 -24.09 29.84 -22.56
N ILE A 71 -23.28 30.39 -21.65
CA ILE A 71 -22.78 31.76 -21.76
C ILE A 71 -21.62 31.86 -22.77
N ALA A 72 -20.67 30.94 -22.72
CA ALA A 72 -19.41 31.02 -23.48
C ALA A 72 -19.43 30.24 -24.80
N ASN A 73 -20.52 29.51 -25.11
CA ASN A 73 -20.63 28.54 -26.22
C ASN A 73 -19.45 27.56 -26.31
N LYS A 74 -18.75 27.34 -25.20
CA LYS A 74 -17.53 26.52 -25.11
C LYS A 74 -17.56 25.74 -23.81
N SER A 75 -17.05 24.52 -23.85
CA SER A 75 -16.89 23.72 -22.64
C SER A 75 -15.89 24.39 -21.68
N PRO A 76 -16.17 24.45 -20.37
CA PRO A 76 -15.20 24.92 -19.38
C PRO A 76 -13.95 24.01 -19.32
N ARG A 77 -14.00 22.82 -19.93
CA ARG A 77 -12.86 21.92 -20.10
C ARG A 77 -11.87 22.38 -21.19
N THR A 78 -12.28 23.25 -22.11
CA THR A 78 -11.44 23.65 -23.25
C THR A 78 -10.15 24.37 -22.84
N PRO A 79 -10.16 25.37 -21.92
CA PRO A 79 -8.94 25.99 -21.41
C PRO A 79 -8.02 24.99 -20.68
N LEU A 80 -8.61 24.09 -19.88
CA LEU A 80 -7.88 23.05 -19.16
C LEU A 80 -7.18 22.08 -20.15
N ASN A 81 -7.89 21.64 -21.18
CA ASN A 81 -7.31 20.78 -22.22
C ASN A 81 -6.15 21.49 -22.94
N LYS A 82 -6.27 22.78 -23.25
CA LYS A 82 -5.18 23.58 -23.85
C LYS A 82 -3.96 23.68 -22.92
N PHE A 83 -4.17 23.87 -21.62
CA PHE A 83 -3.10 23.86 -20.62
C PHE A 83 -2.41 22.49 -20.53
N LEU A 84 -3.19 21.40 -20.44
CA LEU A 84 -2.68 20.03 -20.38
C LEU A 84 -1.88 19.66 -21.64
N LEU A 85 -2.36 20.05 -22.83
CA LEU A 85 -1.65 19.89 -24.10
C LEU A 85 -0.31 20.65 -24.09
N THR A 86 -0.32 21.90 -23.61
CA THR A 86 0.91 22.71 -23.49
C THR A 86 1.93 22.05 -22.56
N ARG A 87 1.46 21.52 -21.41
CA ARG A 87 2.31 20.80 -20.45
C ARG A 87 2.88 19.50 -21.04
N ARG A 88 2.06 18.72 -21.76
CA ARG A 88 2.47 17.52 -22.50
C ARG A 88 3.54 17.87 -23.54
N ASN A 89 3.32 18.91 -24.35
CA ASN A 89 4.25 19.33 -25.38
C ASN A 89 5.60 19.79 -24.80
N LYS A 90 5.59 20.52 -23.67
CA LYS A 90 6.84 20.86 -22.94
C LYS A 90 7.57 19.60 -22.47
N TYR A 91 6.86 18.60 -21.96
CA TYR A 91 7.45 17.32 -21.55
C TYR A 91 8.06 16.55 -22.73
N LEU A 92 7.35 16.44 -23.85
CA LEU A 92 7.83 15.77 -25.07
C LEU A 92 9.08 16.46 -25.65
N LYS A 93 9.08 17.80 -25.74
CA LYS A 93 10.26 18.57 -26.14
C LYS A 93 11.46 18.31 -25.22
N ARG A 94 11.24 18.18 -23.92
CA ARG A 94 12.29 17.84 -22.95
C ARG A 94 12.86 16.43 -23.18
N LEU A 95 12.01 15.45 -23.50
CA LEU A 95 12.45 14.09 -23.85
C LEU A 95 13.26 14.08 -25.14
N GLN A 96 12.81 14.76 -26.19
CA GLN A 96 13.56 14.92 -27.45
C GLN A 96 14.93 15.57 -27.20
N ARG A 97 14.97 16.65 -26.41
CA ARG A 97 16.23 17.32 -26.06
C ARG A 97 17.19 16.40 -25.29
N ARG A 98 16.68 15.54 -24.40
CA ARG A 98 17.48 14.53 -23.68
C ARG A 98 18.02 13.42 -24.59
N LYS A 99 17.34 13.10 -25.70
CA LYS A 99 17.84 12.16 -26.71
C LYS A 99 18.97 12.75 -27.55
N LEU A 100 18.86 14.04 -27.90
CA LEU A 100 19.89 14.77 -28.67
C LEU A 100 21.14 15.07 -27.85
N PHE A 101 20.95 15.36 -26.55
CA PHE A 101 22.04 15.62 -25.61
C PHE A 101 21.97 14.58 -24.48
N PRO A 102 22.44 13.34 -24.71
CA PRO A 102 22.56 12.35 -23.66
C PRO A 102 23.52 12.90 -22.60
N ASN A 103 22.96 13.36 -21.48
CA ASN A 103 23.75 13.82 -20.35
C ASN A 103 24.46 12.58 -19.78
N ILE A 104 25.73 12.38 -20.12
CA ILE A 104 26.65 11.51 -19.39
C ILE A 104 27.03 12.23 -18.09
N LYS A 105 26.03 12.64 -17.29
CA LYS A 105 26.32 13.02 -15.92
C LYS A 105 26.60 11.72 -15.20
N LYS A 106 27.87 11.49 -14.85
CA LYS A 106 28.24 10.49 -13.83
C LYS A 106 27.30 10.71 -12.66
N PHE A 107 26.47 9.71 -12.36
CA PHE A 107 25.60 9.76 -11.19
C PHE A 107 26.51 9.86 -9.98
N GLN A 108 26.64 11.06 -9.41
CA GLN A 108 27.22 11.23 -8.10
C GLN A 108 26.10 10.90 -7.12
N PRO A 109 26.20 9.79 -6.34
CA PRO A 109 25.22 9.53 -5.31
C PRO A 109 25.19 10.75 -4.38
N LYS A 110 24.00 11.31 -4.15
CA LYS A 110 23.84 12.30 -3.08
C LYS A 110 24.25 11.63 -1.78
N GLN A 111 25.36 12.07 -1.18
CA GLN A 111 25.61 11.85 0.24
C GLN A 111 24.46 12.53 0.99
N TYR A 112 23.70 11.73 1.71
CA TYR A 112 22.65 12.24 2.58
C TYR A 112 23.37 12.68 3.85
N THR A 113 23.71 13.96 3.94
CA THR A 113 24.19 14.53 5.20
C THR A 113 22.99 14.72 6.11
N GLY A 114 23.18 14.50 7.40
CA GLY A 114 22.16 14.72 8.42
C GLY A 114 21.83 16.20 8.52
N ASP A 115 20.75 16.52 9.22
CA ASP A 115 20.55 17.92 9.60
C ASP A 115 21.57 18.33 10.68
N CYS A 116 21.67 19.64 10.90
CA CYS A 116 22.63 20.24 11.84
C CYS A 116 22.47 19.75 13.30
N ASN A 117 21.35 19.12 13.64
CA ASN A 117 21.05 18.70 15.00
C ASN A 117 21.31 17.20 15.21
N TYR A 118 21.21 16.38 14.15
CA TYR A 118 21.28 14.92 14.25
C TYR A 118 22.50 14.27 13.56
N GLY A 119 23.27 14.99 12.75
CA GLY A 119 24.52 14.50 12.14
C GLY A 119 24.34 13.42 11.05
N ASP A 120 25.41 13.15 10.29
CA ASP A 120 25.36 12.41 9.01
C ASP A 120 24.88 10.95 9.10
N SER A 121 24.95 10.35 10.29
CA SER A 121 24.58 8.97 10.52
C SER A 121 24.13 8.79 11.97
N VAL A 122 22.82 8.81 12.25
CA VAL A 122 22.26 8.42 13.56
C VAL A 122 22.40 6.90 13.70
N GLU A 123 23.62 6.43 13.96
CA GLU A 123 23.95 5.01 14.12
C GLU A 123 23.74 4.52 15.55
N LYS A 124 23.63 5.44 16.52
CA LYS A 124 23.44 5.14 17.94
C LYS A 124 22.25 5.91 18.49
N PRO A 125 21.44 5.29 19.35
CA PRO A 125 20.34 5.98 20.01
C PRO A 125 20.90 7.05 20.97
N ASP A 126 20.17 8.15 21.14
CA ASP A 126 20.52 9.26 22.05
C ASP A 126 20.29 8.90 23.53
N MET A 127 20.66 7.68 23.92
CA MET A 127 20.45 7.15 25.25
C MET A 127 21.54 6.12 25.62
N PRO A 128 21.85 5.96 26.92
CA PRO A 128 22.76 4.92 27.38
C PRO A 128 22.33 3.53 26.93
N THR A 129 23.31 2.68 26.60
CA THR A 129 23.08 1.30 26.12
C THR A 129 22.21 0.49 27.06
N GLU A 130 22.43 0.61 28.36
CA GLU A 130 21.66 -0.10 29.41
C GLU A 130 20.17 0.25 29.37
N ILE A 131 19.85 1.54 29.19
CA ILE A 131 18.46 2.00 29.09
C ILE A 131 17.85 1.51 27.78
N PHE A 132 18.61 1.53 26.68
CA PHE A 132 18.15 1.02 25.39
C PHE A 132 17.81 -0.48 25.45
N GLU A 133 18.70 -1.29 26.03
CA GLU A 133 18.50 -2.73 26.21
C GLU A 133 17.27 -3.01 27.08
N SER A 134 17.13 -2.30 28.21
CA SER A 134 15.95 -2.41 29.06
C SER A 134 14.65 -2.03 28.32
N MET A 135 14.66 -0.98 27.51
CA MET A 135 13.48 -0.60 26.71
C MET A 135 13.17 -1.65 25.63
N ALA A 136 14.19 -2.22 24.99
CA ALA A 136 14.02 -3.26 23.98
C ALA A 136 13.43 -4.55 24.58
N GLU A 137 13.92 -4.98 25.75
CA GLU A 137 13.37 -6.12 26.48
C GLU A 137 11.92 -5.89 26.91
N ASN A 138 11.62 -4.70 27.43
CA ASN A 138 10.27 -4.30 27.78
C ASN A 138 9.34 -4.33 26.55
N LEU A 139 9.80 -3.85 25.39
CA LEU A 139 9.04 -3.93 24.15
C LEU A 139 8.79 -5.38 23.73
N LEU A 140 9.83 -6.22 23.72
CA LEU A 140 9.71 -7.64 23.36
C LEU A 140 8.77 -8.40 24.30
N SER A 141 8.79 -8.06 25.60
CA SER A 141 7.86 -8.65 26.57
C SER A 141 6.39 -8.29 26.27
N LYS A 142 6.12 -7.05 25.83
CA LYS A 142 4.78 -6.59 25.44
C LYS A 142 4.28 -7.21 24.14
N LEU A 143 5.17 -7.61 23.24
CA LEU A 143 4.81 -8.22 21.96
C LEU A 143 4.41 -9.69 22.09
N LYS A 144 4.75 -10.35 23.22
CA LYS A 144 4.39 -11.74 23.49
C LYS A 144 2.88 -11.91 23.50
N VAL A 145 2.41 -12.84 22.67
CA VAL A 145 1.00 -13.23 22.60
C VAL A 145 0.82 -14.52 23.40
N GLN A 146 -0.16 -14.55 24.31
CA GLN A 146 -0.45 -15.77 25.08
C GLN A 146 -1.15 -16.83 24.22
N ASN A 147 -2.12 -16.41 23.39
CA ASN A 147 -2.88 -17.32 22.55
C ASN A 147 -2.97 -16.82 21.10
N ASN A 148 -2.26 -17.50 20.20
CA ASN A 148 -2.26 -17.17 18.77
C ASN A 148 -3.63 -17.41 18.11
N SER A 149 -4.42 -18.34 18.64
CA SER A 149 -5.73 -18.67 18.06
C SER A 149 -6.71 -17.50 18.12
N ASP A 150 -6.64 -16.69 19.18
CA ASP A 150 -7.52 -15.54 19.35
C ASP A 150 -7.13 -14.41 18.39
N VAL A 151 -5.81 -14.14 18.28
CA VAL A 151 -5.28 -13.16 17.30
C VAL A 151 -5.63 -13.58 15.89
N GLU A 152 -5.46 -14.85 15.52
CA GLU A 152 -5.83 -15.36 14.21
C GLU A 152 -7.31 -15.11 13.93
N PHE A 153 -8.19 -15.49 14.86
CA PHE A 153 -9.64 -15.38 14.71
C PHE A 153 -10.11 -13.93 14.52
N GLU A 154 -9.66 -13.00 15.37
CA GLU A 154 -10.02 -11.58 15.31
C GLU A 154 -9.50 -10.88 14.04
N THR A 155 -8.44 -11.43 13.45
CA THR A 155 -7.74 -10.82 12.31
C THR A 155 -8.04 -11.52 10.98
N LYS A 156 -8.98 -12.46 10.92
CA LYS A 156 -9.44 -13.15 9.70
C LYS A 156 -9.88 -12.22 8.57
N GLY A 157 -10.38 -11.03 8.90
CA GLY A 157 -10.74 -10.01 7.91
C GLY A 157 -9.53 -9.39 7.18
N GLN A 158 -8.30 -9.71 7.59
CA GLN A 158 -7.04 -9.22 7.05
C GLN A 158 -7.06 -7.71 6.79
N THR A 159 -7.00 -7.28 5.52
CA THR A 159 -6.99 -5.86 5.11
C THR A 159 -8.19 -5.07 5.65
N THR A 160 -9.34 -5.71 5.82
CA THR A 160 -10.55 -5.07 6.36
C THR A 160 -10.53 -4.95 7.89
N SER A 161 -9.72 -5.75 8.59
CA SER A 161 -9.60 -5.74 10.05
C SER A 161 -8.62 -4.66 10.52
N GLU A 162 -9.09 -3.79 11.41
CA GLU A 162 -8.22 -2.81 12.10
C GLU A 162 -7.22 -3.50 13.02
N ARG A 163 -7.66 -4.56 13.71
CA ARG A 163 -6.81 -5.38 14.58
C ARG A 163 -5.64 -5.98 13.80
N TRP A 164 -5.89 -6.49 12.60
CA TRP A 164 -4.84 -7.05 11.74
C TRP A 164 -3.79 -6.00 11.35
N ARG A 165 -4.23 -4.78 11.01
CA ARG A 165 -3.32 -3.66 10.68
C ARG A 165 -2.51 -3.22 11.89
N TYR A 166 -3.15 -3.12 13.05
CA TYR A 166 -2.50 -2.78 14.32
C TYR A 166 -1.41 -3.80 14.67
N GLU A 167 -1.74 -5.09 14.71
CA GLU A 167 -0.77 -6.15 15.08
C GLU A 167 0.42 -6.25 14.11
N ARG A 168 0.19 -5.94 12.82
CA ARG A 168 1.25 -5.84 11.80
C ARG A 168 2.10 -4.58 11.91
N SER A 169 1.59 -3.48 12.46
CA SER A 169 2.38 -2.28 12.69
C SER A 169 3.42 -2.48 13.81
N LEU A 170 3.14 -3.41 14.73
CA LEU A 170 4.01 -3.75 15.84
C LEU A 170 5.12 -4.76 15.47
N ARG A 171 5.00 -5.47 14.33
CA ARG A 171 5.80 -6.66 14.00
C ARG A 171 6.38 -6.62 12.59
N LEU A 172 7.48 -7.34 12.40
CA LEU A 172 8.06 -7.57 11.09
C LEU A 172 7.27 -8.67 10.36
N SER A 173 6.46 -8.25 9.39
CA SER A 173 5.69 -9.21 8.58
C SER A 173 6.55 -9.92 7.52
N SER A 174 6.14 -11.14 7.15
CA SER A 174 6.75 -11.98 6.11
C SER A 174 7.05 -11.25 4.77
N SER A 175 6.27 -10.23 4.41
CA SER A 175 6.49 -9.45 3.18
C SER A 175 7.79 -8.63 3.16
N PHE A 176 8.37 -8.33 4.33
CA PHE A 176 9.65 -7.64 4.47
C PHE A 176 10.81 -8.60 4.74
N PHE A 177 10.52 -9.86 5.08
CA PHE A 177 11.51 -10.80 5.62
C PHE A 177 12.71 -10.97 4.70
N LYS A 178 12.48 -11.13 3.39
CA LYS A 178 13.58 -11.21 2.43
C LYS A 178 14.49 -9.98 2.43
N GLU A 179 13.88 -8.79 2.42
CA GLU A 179 14.63 -7.55 2.34
C GLU A 179 15.50 -7.35 3.58
N VAL A 180 15.06 -7.86 4.74
CA VAL A 180 15.83 -7.90 5.98
C VAL A 180 16.92 -8.98 5.93
N ALA A 181 16.54 -10.22 5.62
CA ALA A 181 17.44 -11.38 5.66
C ALA A 181 18.57 -11.31 4.61
N CYS A 182 18.28 -10.79 3.41
CA CYS A 182 19.27 -10.67 2.33
C CYS A 182 20.00 -9.32 2.32
N ARG A 183 19.80 -8.46 3.32
CA ARG A 183 20.46 -7.15 3.37
C ARG A 183 21.96 -7.32 3.60
N LYS A 184 22.78 -6.70 2.76
CA LYS A 184 24.23 -6.63 2.97
C LYS A 184 24.55 -5.69 4.13
N ALA A 185 25.54 -6.03 4.96
CA ALA A 185 26.00 -5.18 6.06
C ALA A 185 26.39 -3.77 5.58
N SER A 186 26.97 -3.65 4.38
CA SER A 186 27.36 -2.37 3.75
C SER A 186 26.19 -1.51 3.26
N THR A 187 24.96 -2.03 3.23
CA THR A 187 23.79 -1.26 2.78
C THR A 187 23.08 -0.65 3.99
N PRO A 188 22.92 0.69 4.05
CA PRO A 188 22.30 1.36 5.19
C PRO A 188 20.85 0.88 5.39
N CYS A 189 20.49 0.54 6.63
CA CYS A 189 19.16 0.02 6.97
C CYS A 189 18.09 1.11 7.19
N SER A 190 18.49 2.38 7.32
CA SER A 190 17.61 3.50 7.69
C SER A 190 16.35 3.62 6.81
N LYS A 191 16.48 3.45 5.49
CA LYS A 191 15.34 3.48 4.56
C LYS A 191 14.39 2.29 4.74
N LEU A 192 14.94 1.11 5.02
CA LEU A 192 14.16 -0.11 5.25
C LEU A 192 13.39 0.01 6.57
N VAL A 193 14.08 0.42 7.65
CA VAL A 193 13.48 0.67 8.96
C VAL A 193 12.39 1.73 8.86
N LYS A 194 12.66 2.86 8.19
CA LYS A 194 11.66 3.92 8.00
C LYS A 194 10.40 3.42 7.29
N ARG A 195 10.54 2.52 6.31
CA ARG A 195 9.39 1.94 5.59
C ARG A 195 8.62 0.91 6.40
N ILE A 196 9.29 0.18 7.29
CA ILE A 196 8.65 -0.79 8.19
C ILE A 196 7.89 -0.03 9.29
N VAL A 197 8.55 0.93 9.96
CA VAL A 197 8.01 1.64 11.13
C VAL A 197 7.02 2.73 10.75
N TYR A 198 7.31 3.51 9.70
CA TYR A 198 6.49 4.65 9.28
C TYR A 198 5.87 4.42 7.89
N GLY A 199 5.66 3.17 7.51
CA GLY A 199 5.04 2.82 6.24
C GLY A 199 3.67 3.46 6.12
N THR A 200 3.48 4.31 5.10
CA THR A 200 2.15 4.85 4.78
C THR A 200 1.32 3.82 4.02
N GLU A 201 0.02 3.75 4.28
CA GLU A 201 -0.87 2.98 3.42
C GLU A 201 -0.86 3.54 2.00
N PHE A 202 -0.40 2.73 1.05
CA PHE A 202 -0.48 3.04 -0.37
C PHE A 202 -1.27 1.93 -1.05
N CYS A 203 -2.27 2.31 -1.84
CA CYS A 203 -3.09 1.36 -2.58
C CYS A 203 -2.81 1.53 -4.07
N THR A 204 -2.05 0.58 -4.65
CA THR A 204 -1.79 0.58 -6.10
C THR A 204 -2.90 -0.12 -6.87
N ALA A 205 -3.01 0.14 -8.17
CA ALA A 205 -3.93 -0.59 -9.05
C ALA A 205 -3.70 -2.11 -9.00
N ALA A 206 -2.43 -2.53 -8.86
CA ALA A 206 -2.09 -3.94 -8.73
C ALA A 206 -2.55 -4.54 -7.40
N MET A 207 -2.46 -3.80 -6.29
CA MET A 207 -2.98 -4.25 -4.99
C MET A 207 -4.51 -4.38 -5.01
N LYS A 208 -5.22 -3.39 -5.59
CA LYS A 208 -6.69 -3.48 -5.76
C LYS A 208 -7.08 -4.68 -6.61
N TYR A 209 -6.36 -4.91 -7.70
CA TYR A 209 -6.58 -6.06 -8.55
C TYR A 209 -6.35 -7.38 -7.79
N GLY A 210 -5.29 -7.47 -6.98
CA GLY A 210 -5.04 -8.60 -6.09
C GLY A 210 -6.21 -8.88 -5.18
N LEU A 211 -6.61 -7.89 -4.36
CA LEU A 211 -7.70 -8.01 -3.40
C LEU A 211 -9.03 -8.48 -4.01
N VAL A 212 -9.36 -8.01 -5.21
CA VAL A 212 -10.62 -8.38 -5.89
C VAL A 212 -10.58 -9.81 -6.43
N ASN A 213 -9.41 -10.29 -6.89
CA ASN A 213 -9.31 -11.58 -7.57
C ASN A 213 -8.81 -12.72 -6.68
N GLU A 214 -8.30 -12.43 -5.49
CA GLU A 214 -7.77 -13.42 -4.56
C GLU A 214 -8.80 -14.49 -4.18
N GLU A 215 -10.04 -14.09 -3.88
CA GLU A 215 -11.12 -15.04 -3.56
C GLU A 215 -11.48 -15.92 -4.76
N ILE A 216 -11.48 -15.35 -5.96
CA ILE A 216 -11.74 -16.09 -7.21
C ILE A 216 -10.64 -17.12 -7.43
N ALA A 217 -9.38 -16.71 -7.23
CA ALA A 217 -8.21 -17.57 -7.35
C ALA A 217 -8.27 -18.74 -6.36
N ARG A 218 -8.60 -18.46 -5.10
CA ARG A 218 -8.76 -19.50 -4.06
C ARG A 218 -9.81 -20.53 -4.45
N LYS A 219 -11.00 -20.09 -4.89
CA LYS A 219 -12.08 -20.98 -5.32
C LYS A 219 -11.69 -21.83 -6.55
N GLN A 220 -10.92 -21.27 -7.47
CA GLN A 220 -10.40 -22.03 -8.61
C GLN A 220 -9.39 -23.10 -8.18
N TYR A 221 -8.51 -22.78 -7.23
CA TYR A 221 -7.57 -23.74 -6.66
C TYR A 221 -8.28 -24.90 -5.95
N GLU A 222 -9.26 -24.58 -5.09
CA GLU A 222 -10.08 -25.57 -4.38
C GLU A 222 -10.74 -26.57 -5.34
N ARG A 223 -11.35 -26.06 -6.43
CA ARG A 223 -11.99 -26.91 -7.45
C ARG A 223 -10.98 -27.77 -8.20
N LYS A 224 -9.87 -27.17 -8.65
CA LYS A 224 -8.87 -27.84 -9.48
C LYS A 224 -8.16 -28.98 -8.73
N HIS A 225 -7.88 -28.77 -7.45
CA HIS A 225 -7.16 -29.75 -6.63
C HIS A 225 -8.09 -30.59 -5.75
N SER A 226 -9.41 -30.34 -5.78
CA SER A 226 -10.40 -30.99 -4.91
C SER A 226 -10.00 -30.91 -3.43
N VAL A 227 -9.51 -29.75 -3.01
CA VAL A 227 -9.11 -29.44 -1.62
C VAL A 227 -9.95 -28.31 -1.05
N THR A 228 -10.08 -28.26 0.27
CA THR A 228 -10.70 -27.14 0.98
C THR A 228 -9.62 -26.19 1.48
N VAL A 229 -9.74 -24.90 1.17
CA VAL A 229 -8.82 -23.85 1.64
C VAL A 229 -9.51 -22.98 2.69
N ARG A 230 -9.04 -23.06 3.93
CA ARG A 230 -9.53 -22.23 5.03
C ARG A 230 -8.86 -20.86 5.00
N THR A 231 -9.65 -19.79 5.06
CA THR A 231 -9.12 -18.44 5.26
C THR A 231 -8.58 -18.29 6.68
N CYS A 232 -7.57 -17.45 6.84
CA CYS A 232 -6.93 -17.22 8.13
C CYS A 232 -6.53 -15.76 8.34
N GLY A 233 -6.38 -15.39 9.60
CA GLY A 233 -5.84 -14.11 10.02
C GLY A 233 -4.31 -14.11 10.11
N LEU A 234 -3.82 -13.32 11.06
CA LEU A 234 -2.42 -13.13 11.38
C LEU A 234 -1.95 -14.19 12.39
N PHE A 235 -0.81 -14.80 12.10
CA PHE A 235 -0.06 -15.65 13.01
C PHE A 235 1.17 -14.90 13.52
N VAL A 236 1.42 -15.00 14.82
CA VAL A 236 2.62 -14.44 15.49
C VAL A 236 3.55 -15.59 15.86
N ASP A 237 4.85 -15.42 15.64
CA ASP A 237 5.81 -16.45 16.04
C ASP A 237 5.94 -16.49 17.57
N LYS A 238 5.87 -17.69 18.16
CA LYS A 238 5.88 -17.86 19.63
C LYS A 238 7.24 -17.55 20.23
N ASP A 239 8.30 -17.97 19.55
CA ASP A 239 9.68 -17.83 20.02
C ASP A 239 10.23 -16.43 19.70
N ASN A 240 9.75 -15.84 18.60
CA ASN A 240 10.12 -14.51 18.11
C ASN A 240 8.88 -13.62 17.96
N PRO A 241 8.32 -13.07 19.06
CA PRO A 241 7.06 -12.31 19.04
C PRO A 241 7.04 -11.07 18.13
N PHE A 242 8.21 -10.61 17.69
CA PHE A 242 8.37 -9.53 16.73
C PHE A 242 8.14 -9.97 15.26
N LEU A 243 7.96 -11.27 14.97
CA LEU A 243 7.68 -11.81 13.65
C LEU A 243 6.20 -12.15 13.50
N CYS A 244 5.64 -11.90 12.31
CA CYS A 244 4.29 -12.33 11.97
C CYS A 244 4.11 -12.70 10.48
N ALA A 245 3.11 -13.54 10.20
CA ALA A 245 2.72 -13.94 8.86
C ALA A 245 1.19 -14.02 8.74
N SER A 246 0.65 -13.75 7.55
CA SER A 246 -0.78 -13.87 7.26
C SER A 246 -0.89 -14.54 5.90
N PRO A 247 -0.91 -15.88 5.84
CA PRO A 247 -1.01 -16.59 4.58
C PRO A 247 -2.39 -16.37 3.94
N ASP A 248 -2.47 -16.54 2.62
CA ASP A 248 -3.71 -16.33 1.86
C ASP A 248 -4.70 -17.50 2.07
N GLY A 249 -4.22 -18.67 2.50
CA GLY A 249 -5.05 -19.77 2.95
C GLY A 249 -4.31 -20.95 3.57
N LEU A 250 -5.05 -21.79 4.27
CA LEU A 250 -4.57 -23.02 4.91
C LEU A 250 -5.22 -24.25 4.24
N ILE A 251 -4.44 -25.28 3.96
CA ILE A 251 -4.88 -26.53 3.34
C ILE A 251 -4.58 -27.68 4.30
N GLY A 252 -5.62 -28.36 4.78
CA GLY A 252 -5.46 -29.44 5.76
C GLY A 252 -4.77 -28.97 7.04
N ASN A 253 -3.85 -29.78 7.57
CA ASN A 253 -3.14 -29.49 8.82
C ASN A 253 -1.85 -28.68 8.62
N ASP A 254 -1.10 -28.93 7.54
CA ASP A 254 0.25 -28.38 7.35
C ASP A 254 0.43 -27.60 6.03
N GLY A 255 -0.61 -27.55 5.19
CA GLY A 255 -0.52 -26.90 3.89
C GLY A 255 -0.77 -25.40 3.97
N LEU A 256 0.07 -24.63 3.28
CA LEU A 256 -0.06 -23.19 3.14
C LEU A 256 -0.28 -22.83 1.68
N LEU A 257 -1.20 -21.90 1.45
CA LEU A 257 -1.52 -21.35 0.14
C LEU A 257 -1.13 -19.86 0.12
N GLU A 258 -0.30 -19.50 -0.85
CA GLU A 258 0.03 -18.12 -1.18
C GLU A 258 -0.46 -17.83 -2.60
N ILE A 259 -1.33 -16.84 -2.73
CA ILE A 259 -2.00 -16.46 -3.98
C ILE A 259 -1.34 -15.20 -4.53
N LYS A 260 -1.10 -15.19 -5.84
CA LYS A 260 -0.62 -13.99 -6.54
C LYS A 260 -1.44 -13.74 -7.79
N CYS A 261 -2.01 -12.53 -7.87
CA CYS A 261 -2.76 -12.04 -9.03
C CYS A 261 -2.07 -10.78 -9.60
N PRO A 262 -1.09 -10.90 -10.50
CA PRO A 262 -0.41 -9.74 -11.06
C PRO A 262 -1.27 -9.03 -12.08
N TYR A 263 -1.31 -7.72 -11.92
CA TYR A 263 -2.00 -6.82 -12.83
C TYR A 263 -1.49 -6.87 -14.27
N SER A 264 -0.21 -7.23 -14.49
CA SER A 264 0.38 -7.33 -15.83
C SER A 264 -0.21 -8.45 -16.69
N ALA A 265 -0.87 -9.44 -16.07
CA ALA A 265 -1.47 -10.58 -16.75
C ALA A 265 -2.97 -10.42 -17.00
N ILE A 266 -3.54 -9.23 -16.80
CA ILE A 266 -4.99 -9.01 -16.83
C ILE A 266 -5.66 -9.35 -18.17
N TYR A 267 -4.92 -9.28 -19.29
CA TYR A 267 -5.40 -9.58 -20.64
C TYR A 267 -4.88 -10.92 -21.17
N GLU A 268 -4.16 -11.68 -20.35
CA GLU A 268 -3.53 -12.92 -20.78
C GLU A 268 -4.44 -14.09 -20.40
N SER A 269 -4.76 -14.93 -21.39
CA SER A 269 -5.67 -16.07 -21.25
C SER A 269 -4.99 -17.28 -20.60
N ASN A 270 -3.67 -17.43 -20.77
CA ASN A 270 -2.91 -18.57 -20.28
C ASN A 270 -1.70 -18.14 -19.45
N LEU A 271 -1.49 -18.79 -18.30
CA LEU A 271 -0.32 -18.59 -17.45
C LEU A 271 0.98 -18.87 -18.21
N LEU A 272 1.06 -19.97 -18.96
CA LEU A 272 2.28 -20.35 -19.70
C LEU A 272 2.63 -19.32 -20.77
N GLU A 273 1.63 -18.76 -21.45
CA GLU A 273 1.84 -17.68 -22.42
C GLU A 273 2.35 -16.41 -21.72
N PHE A 274 1.71 -16.02 -20.61
CA PHE A 274 2.17 -14.88 -19.83
C PHE A 274 3.62 -15.03 -19.34
N LEU A 275 3.99 -16.23 -18.86
CA LEU A 275 5.35 -16.53 -18.38
C LEU A 275 6.39 -16.48 -19.49
N ALA A 276 6.02 -16.83 -20.73
CA ALA A 276 6.87 -16.70 -21.90
C ALA A 276 7.02 -15.24 -22.38
N THR A 277 6.12 -14.34 -21.99
CA THR A 277 6.21 -12.92 -22.38
C THR A 277 7.24 -12.14 -21.57
N LYS A 278 7.84 -11.11 -22.19
CA LYS A 278 8.67 -10.10 -21.50
C LYS A 278 7.90 -9.26 -20.47
N LYS A 279 6.58 -9.44 -20.33
CA LYS A 279 5.73 -8.74 -19.36
C LYS A 279 5.65 -9.47 -18.01
N ASN A 280 6.30 -10.62 -17.86
CA ASN A 280 6.36 -11.37 -16.60
C ASN A 280 7.05 -10.57 -15.50
N SER A 281 6.26 -9.77 -14.77
CA SER A 281 6.72 -8.94 -13.67
C SER A 281 7.11 -9.73 -12.41
N LEU A 282 6.80 -11.03 -12.37
CA LEU A 282 6.98 -11.90 -11.22
C LEU A 282 8.13 -12.91 -11.38
N ASN A 283 8.85 -12.89 -12.51
CA ASN A 283 10.06 -13.69 -12.77
C ASN A 283 9.95 -15.19 -12.42
N PHE A 284 8.77 -15.80 -12.56
CA PHE A 284 8.61 -17.25 -12.44
C PHE A 284 9.37 -17.97 -13.55
N LYS A 285 9.79 -19.20 -13.23
CA LYS A 285 10.44 -20.11 -14.18
C LYS A 285 9.57 -21.34 -14.41
N ILE A 286 9.76 -21.97 -15.55
CA ILE A 286 9.12 -23.24 -15.92
C ILE A 286 10.20 -24.32 -15.82
N SER A 287 9.92 -25.41 -15.11
CA SER A 287 10.79 -26.57 -15.04
C SER A 287 10.70 -27.38 -16.33
N ASN A 288 11.63 -28.31 -16.54
CA ASN A 288 11.60 -29.21 -17.70
C ASN A 288 10.32 -30.07 -17.75
N GLU A 289 9.67 -30.28 -16.60
CA GLU A 289 8.39 -31.00 -16.43
C GLU A 289 7.16 -30.10 -16.60
N ARG A 290 7.34 -28.88 -17.12
CA ARG A 290 6.29 -27.85 -17.27
C ARG A 290 5.66 -27.38 -15.94
N ALA A 291 6.31 -27.64 -14.81
CA ALA A 291 5.89 -27.09 -13.52
C ALA A 291 6.38 -25.64 -13.37
N VAL A 292 5.50 -24.75 -12.91
CA VAL A 292 5.85 -23.35 -12.64
C VAL A 292 6.45 -23.26 -11.24
N TYR A 293 7.61 -22.62 -11.11
CA TYR A 293 8.27 -22.43 -9.81
C TYR A 293 8.88 -21.04 -9.66
N LEU A 294 9.11 -20.65 -8.41
CA LEU A 294 9.83 -19.44 -8.04
C LEU A 294 11.31 -19.74 -7.80
N PRO A 295 12.23 -19.01 -8.44
CA PRO A 295 13.65 -19.13 -8.13
C PRO A 295 13.93 -18.86 -6.64
N LEU A 296 14.91 -19.56 -6.05
CA LEU A 296 15.35 -19.34 -4.66
C LEU A 296 15.67 -17.85 -4.38
N ASN A 297 16.23 -17.18 -5.38
CA ASN A 297 16.58 -15.77 -5.31
C ASN A 297 15.39 -14.83 -5.56
N HIS A 298 14.14 -15.30 -5.60
CA HIS A 298 12.96 -14.47 -5.88
C HIS A 298 12.40 -13.79 -4.62
N ARG A 299 11.81 -12.58 -4.77
CA ARG A 299 11.33 -11.78 -3.62
C ARG A 299 10.37 -12.53 -2.70
N PHE A 300 9.50 -13.32 -3.29
CA PHE A 300 8.44 -14.06 -2.60
C PHE A 300 8.86 -15.45 -2.11
N TYR A 301 10.07 -15.92 -2.44
CA TYR A 301 10.52 -17.26 -2.04
C TYR A 301 10.73 -17.37 -0.52
N HIS A 302 11.19 -16.30 0.12
CA HIS A 302 11.46 -16.29 1.57
C HIS A 302 10.24 -15.88 2.41
N SER A 303 9.12 -15.54 1.77
CA SER A 303 7.89 -15.26 2.50
C SER A 303 7.25 -16.54 3.05
N ASP A 304 7.59 -17.71 2.48
CA ASP A 304 7.36 -19.04 3.07
C ASP A 304 8.17 -20.12 2.33
N THR A 305 8.92 -20.94 3.05
CA THR A 305 9.73 -22.04 2.49
C THR A 305 8.92 -23.31 2.17
N ARG A 306 7.62 -23.34 2.49
CA ARG A 306 6.72 -24.50 2.28
C ARG A 306 5.39 -24.18 1.58
N SER A 307 5.16 -22.94 1.15
CA SER A 307 3.86 -22.54 0.58
C SER A 307 3.71 -22.97 -0.88
N ILE A 308 2.55 -23.53 -1.22
CA ILE A 308 2.14 -23.77 -2.60
C ILE A 308 1.71 -22.41 -3.16
N ILE A 309 2.39 -21.95 -4.22
CA ILE A 309 2.11 -20.66 -4.83
C ILE A 309 1.13 -20.87 -5.97
N TYR A 310 -0.12 -20.44 -5.78
CA TYR A 310 -1.17 -20.57 -6.78
C TYR A 310 -1.41 -19.24 -7.50
N TYR A 311 -1.70 -19.37 -8.80
CA TYR A 311 -1.85 -18.23 -9.68
C TYR A 311 -3.17 -18.31 -10.43
N ALA A 312 -3.99 -17.27 -10.27
CA ALA A 312 -5.12 -17.02 -11.14
C ALA A 312 -4.85 -15.73 -11.92
N ALA A 313 -4.32 -15.88 -13.14
CA ALA A 313 -4.80 -15.02 -14.22
C ALA A 313 -6.19 -15.56 -14.53
N LYS A 314 -7.12 -14.65 -14.79
CA LYS A 314 -8.51 -14.91 -15.12
C LYS A 314 -8.64 -16.04 -16.17
N MET A 315 -8.66 -17.29 -15.71
CA MET A 315 -9.02 -18.47 -16.49
C MET A 315 -10.55 -18.53 -16.48
N VAL A 316 -11.15 -17.60 -17.22
CA VAL A 316 -12.48 -17.79 -17.80
C VAL A 316 -12.26 -18.23 -19.23
#